data_AF-A0A2E7LPD0-F1
#
_entry.id   AF-A0A2E7LPD0-F1
#
_cell.length_a   1.000
_cell.length_b   1.000
_cell.length_c   1.000
_cell.angle_alpha   90.00
_cell.angle_beta   90.00
_cell.angle_gamma   90.00
#
_symmetry.space_group_name_H-M   'P 1'
#
loop_
_entity.id
_entity.type
_entity.pdbx_description
1 polymer ?
#
loop_
_entity_poly.entity_id
_entity_poly.type
_entity_poly.pdbx_seq_one_letter_code
_entity_poly.pdbx_strand_id
1 'polypeptide(L)'
;MYYNRKKELNRQVKYHEGWKTSKKYTDILMSHSENDRNIDMCFAVHSQYINELRTRRIPFSKKLNYIQCWDTLLNTLLRNPKISVQRGALKLLHQTSVQRSYSK
;
A
#
# COMPACT_ATOMS: atom_id res chain seq x y z
N MET A 1 -32.09 -8.36 10.23
CA MET A 1 -31.02 -7.39 10.58
C MET A 1 -29.61 -7.99 10.74
N TYR A 2 -29.42 -9.29 11.02
CA TYR A 2 -28.09 -9.89 11.25
C TYR A 2 -27.18 -10.01 10.01
N TYR A 3 -27.75 -10.20 8.81
CA TYR A 3 -26.98 -10.41 7.57
C TYR A 3 -26.10 -9.20 7.18
N ASN A 4 -26.62 -7.98 7.38
CA ASN A 4 -25.90 -6.75 7.05
C ASN A 4 -24.68 -6.53 7.95
N ARG A 5 -24.77 -6.93 9.24
CA ARG A 5 -23.65 -6.82 10.18
C ARG A 5 -22.49 -7.73 9.81
N LYS A 6 -22.78 -9.00 9.43
CA LYS A 6 -21.73 -9.95 9.01
C LYS A 6 -21.04 -9.50 7.71
N LYS A 7 -21.80 -8.94 6.77
CA LYS A 7 -21.26 -8.38 5.52
C LYS A 7 -20.33 -7.19 5.78
N GLU A 8 -20.74 -6.27 6.65
CA GLU A 8 -19.93 -5.10 7.00
C GLU A 8 -18.66 -5.48 7.76
N LEU A 9 -18.75 -6.42 8.72
CA LEU A 9 -17.59 -6.97 9.41
C LEU A 9 -16.58 -7.58 8.43
N ASN A 10 -17.04 -8.39 7.47
CA ASN A 10 -16.15 -8.97 6.46
C ASN A 10 -15.49 -7.89 5.60
N ARG A 11 -16.24 -6.85 5.22
CA ARG A 11 -15.69 -5.71 4.47
C ARG A 11 -14.60 -4.98 5.26
N GLN A 12 -14.80 -4.74 6.56
CA GLN A 12 -13.80 -4.12 7.42
C GLN A 12 -12.55 -5.00 7.57
N VAL A 13 -12.73 -6.31 7.81
CA VAL A 13 -11.61 -7.26 7.90
C VAL A 13 -10.76 -7.20 6.63
N LYS A 14 -11.38 -7.30 5.45
CA LYS A 14 -10.68 -7.22 4.17
C LYS A 14 -10.01 -5.87 3.94
N TYR A 15 -10.62 -4.77 4.40
CA TYR A 15 -10.02 -3.45 4.34
C TYR A 15 -8.73 -3.37 5.16
N HIS A 16 -8.74 -3.93 6.39
CA HIS A 16 -7.54 -4.02 7.22
C HIS A 16 -6.50 -4.97 6.65
N GLU A 17 -6.90 -6.09 6.03
CA GLU A 17 -5.98 -6.98 5.33
C GLU A 17 -5.27 -6.27 4.16
N GLY A 18 -5.96 -5.39 3.45
CA GLY A 18 -5.36 -4.53 2.43
C GLY A 18 -4.22 -3.66 2.99
N TRP A 19 -4.44 -3.05 4.16
CA TRP A 19 -3.40 -2.27 4.85
C TRP A 19 -2.27 -3.12 5.41
N LYS A 20 -2.55 -4.31 5.97
CA LYS A 20 -1.51 -5.25 6.42
C LYS A 20 -0.63 -5.70 5.28
N THR A 21 -1.23 -6.00 4.13
CA THR A 21 -0.51 -6.37 2.90
C THR A 21 0.29 -5.19 2.37
N SER A 22 -0.27 -3.97 2.39
CA SER A 22 0.45 -2.74 2.03
C SER A 22 1.70 -2.57 2.90
N LYS A 23 1.57 -2.71 4.23
CA LYS A 23 2.69 -2.61 5.17
C LYS A 23 3.80 -3.58 4.81
N LYS A 24 3.48 -4.87 4.63
CA LYS A 24 4.44 -5.92 4.24
C LYS A 24 5.32 -5.49 3.05
N TYR A 25 4.72 -4.95 1.99
CA TYR A 25 5.47 -4.54 0.81
C TYR A 25 6.21 -3.21 0.99
N THR A 26 5.68 -2.27 1.76
CA THR A 26 6.42 -1.07 2.13
C THR A 26 7.62 -1.39 3.03
N ASP A 27 7.55 -2.42 3.88
CA ASP A 27 8.66 -2.87 4.73
C ASP A 27 9.84 -3.37 3.88
N ILE A 28 9.55 -4.13 2.81
CA ILE A 28 10.55 -4.59 1.82
C ILE A 28 11.23 -3.41 1.11
N LEU A 29 10.45 -2.38 0.77
CA LEU A 29 11.01 -1.17 0.18
C LEU A 29 11.83 -0.40 1.23
N MET A 30 11.39 -0.31 2.47
CA MET A 30 12.14 0.41 3.50
C MET A 30 13.45 -0.29 3.90
N SER A 31 13.52 -1.62 3.86
CA SER A 31 14.74 -2.38 4.22
C SER A 31 15.92 -2.09 3.30
N HIS A 32 15.67 -1.55 2.10
CA HIS A 32 16.67 -1.23 1.10
C HIS A 32 16.86 0.30 0.92
N SER A 33 16.31 1.12 1.83
CA SER A 33 16.10 2.57 1.66
C SER A 33 17.37 3.41 1.43
N GLU A 34 18.55 2.86 1.72
CA GLU A 34 19.85 3.48 1.49
C GLU A 34 20.35 3.31 0.04
N ASN A 35 19.80 2.37 -0.72
CA ASN A 35 20.19 2.11 -2.10
C ASN A 35 19.25 2.86 -3.07
N ASP A 36 19.79 3.71 -3.94
CA ASP A 36 18.99 4.49 -4.90
C ASP A 36 18.15 3.63 -5.85
N ARG A 37 18.55 2.37 -6.07
CA ARG A 37 17.81 1.38 -6.88
C ARG A 37 16.43 1.02 -6.33
N ASN A 38 16.13 1.39 -5.09
CA ASN A 38 14.86 1.10 -4.47
C ASN A 38 13.65 1.75 -5.12
N ILE A 39 13.87 2.92 -5.72
CA ILE A 39 12.81 3.65 -6.40
C ILE A 39 12.37 2.89 -7.65
N ASP A 40 13.33 2.32 -8.39
CA ASP A 40 13.05 1.49 -9.56
C ASP A 40 12.32 0.19 -9.16
N MET A 41 12.70 -0.39 -8.02
CA MET A 41 12.02 -1.56 -7.46
C MET A 41 10.58 -1.28 -7.02
N CYS A 42 10.22 -0.02 -6.77
CA CYS A 42 8.90 0.35 -6.25
C CYS A 42 7.76 -0.06 -7.20
N PHE A 43 7.97 0.05 -8.52
CA PHE A 43 6.98 -0.39 -9.51
C PHE A 43 6.79 -1.92 -9.50
N ALA A 44 7.89 -2.68 -9.43
CA ALA A 44 7.85 -4.14 -9.36
C ALA A 44 7.17 -4.60 -8.06
N VAL A 45 7.51 -3.98 -6.93
CA VAL A 45 6.88 -4.25 -5.64
C VAL A 45 5.39 -3.91 -5.65
N HIS A 46 4.99 -2.80 -6.26
CA HIS A 46 3.58 -2.46 -6.42
C HIS A 46 2.83 -3.52 -7.24
N SER A 47 3.40 -4.00 -8.35
CA SER A 47 2.80 -5.09 -9.13
C SER A 47 2.63 -6.37 -8.31
N GLN A 48 3.63 -6.72 -7.49
CA GLN A 48 3.53 -7.86 -6.57
C GLN A 48 2.43 -7.65 -5.51
N TYR A 49 2.34 -6.45 -4.94
CA TYR A 49 1.29 -6.06 -4.00
C TYR A 49 -0.11 -6.25 -4.59
N ILE A 50 -0.37 -5.72 -5.79
CA ILE A 50 -1.67 -5.86 -6.46
C ILE A 50 -1.98 -7.33 -6.79
N ASN A 51 -0.97 -8.10 -7.20
CA ASN A 51 -1.14 -9.54 -7.43
C ASN A 51 -1.49 -10.30 -6.14
N GLU A 52 -0.85 -9.97 -5.00
CA GLU A 52 -1.18 -10.59 -3.71
C GLU A 52 -2.62 -10.25 -3.27
N LEU A 53 -3.06 -8.99 -3.44
CA LEU A 53 -4.44 -8.60 -3.18
C LEU A 53 -5.44 -9.40 -4.02
N ARG A 54 -5.14 -9.56 -5.32
CA ARG A 54 -5.96 -10.33 -6.26
C ARG A 54 -6.08 -11.79 -5.84
N THR A 55 -4.95 -12.45 -5.57
CA THR A 55 -4.91 -13.86 -5.15
C THR A 55 -5.65 -14.08 -3.85
N ARG A 56 -5.56 -13.14 -2.90
CA ARG A 56 -6.25 -13.20 -1.60
C ARG A 56 -7.70 -12.72 -1.66
N ARG A 57 -8.21 -12.31 -2.83
CA ARG A 57 -9.57 -11.76 -3.01
C ARG A 57 -9.86 -10.58 -2.07
N ILE A 58 -8.84 -9.76 -1.82
CA ILE A 58 -8.96 -8.48 -1.14
C ILE A 58 -9.36 -7.44 -2.20
N PRO A 59 -10.36 -6.58 -1.95
CA PRO A 59 -10.75 -5.55 -2.91
C PRO A 59 -9.57 -4.64 -3.28
N PHE A 60 -9.43 -4.26 -4.54
CA PHE A 60 -8.35 -3.35 -4.98
C PHE A 60 -8.88 -2.25 -5.91
N SER A 61 -10.12 -1.82 -5.68
CA SER A 61 -10.71 -0.68 -6.39
C SER A 61 -9.93 0.61 -6.11
N LYS A 62 -9.82 1.47 -7.12
CA LYS A 62 -9.23 2.83 -7.01
C LYS A 62 -9.94 3.74 -5.99
N LYS A 63 -11.11 3.35 -5.49
CA LYS A 63 -11.83 4.08 -4.42
C LYS A 63 -11.30 3.75 -3.02
N LEU A 64 -10.44 2.74 -2.88
CA LEU A 64 -9.92 2.28 -1.59
C LEU A 64 -8.66 3.05 -1.25
N ASN A 65 -8.60 3.57 -0.02
CA ASN A 65 -7.53 4.48 0.39
C ASN A 65 -6.13 3.86 0.25
N TYR A 66 -5.96 2.57 0.55
CA TYR A 66 -4.65 1.93 0.37
C TYR A 66 -4.21 1.92 -1.10
N ILE A 67 -5.12 1.70 -2.04
CA ILE A 67 -4.80 1.79 -3.48
C ILE A 67 -4.46 3.23 -3.87
N GLN A 68 -5.23 4.20 -3.39
CA GLN A 68 -5.00 5.62 -3.68
C GLN A 68 -3.65 6.12 -3.16
N CYS A 69 -3.22 5.65 -1.99
CA CYS A 69 -1.91 5.99 -1.45
C CYS A 69 -0.78 5.41 -2.31
N TRP A 70 -0.91 4.18 -2.80
CA TRP A 70 0.04 3.60 -3.75
C TRP A 70 0.04 4.36 -5.08
N ASP A 71 -1.12 4.66 -5.66
CA ASP A 71 -1.23 5.45 -6.89
C ASP A 71 -0.58 6.83 -6.73
N THR A 72 -0.75 7.46 -5.57
CA THR A 72 -0.12 8.75 -5.26
C THR A 72 1.40 8.62 -5.23
N LEU A 73 1.94 7.59 -4.57
CA LEU A 73 3.39 7.32 -4.58
C LEU A 73 3.90 7.16 -6.02
N LEU A 74 3.27 6.29 -6.82
CA LEU A 74 3.72 6.03 -8.18
C LEU A 74 3.69 7.30 -9.05
N ASN A 75 2.64 8.11 -8.91
CA ASN A 75 2.57 9.41 -9.59
C ASN A 75 3.69 10.35 -9.15
N THR A 76 4.01 10.39 -7.85
CA THR A 76 5.15 11.17 -7.34
C THR A 76 6.46 10.68 -7.93
N LEU A 77 6.68 9.36 -8.01
CA LEU A 77 7.89 8.77 -8.60
C LEU A 77 8.03 9.13 -10.08
N LEU A 78 6.96 9.03 -10.86
CA LEU A 78 6.97 9.30 -12.31
C LEU A 78 7.18 10.78 -12.64
N ARG A 79 6.66 11.69 -11.82
CA ARG A 79 6.59 13.13 -12.15
C ARG A 79 7.68 13.98 -11.49
N ASN A 80 8.40 13.45 -10.50
CA ASN A 80 9.40 14.22 -9.76
C ASN A 80 10.80 13.64 -10.00
N PRO A 81 11.73 14.40 -10.59
CA PRO A 81 13.11 13.94 -10.79
C PRO A 81 13.95 14.00 -9.51
N LYS A 82 13.45 14.65 -8.44
CA LYS A 82 14.18 14.81 -7.17
C LYS A 82 14.06 13.53 -6.33
N ILE A 83 15.15 12.78 -6.23
CA ILE A 83 15.26 11.54 -5.45
C ILE A 83 14.85 11.74 -3.97
N SER A 84 15.18 12.89 -3.37
CA SER A 84 14.79 13.20 -1.99
C SER A 84 13.27 13.25 -1.78
N VAL A 85 12.53 13.80 -2.75
CA VAL A 85 11.05 13.85 -2.72
C VAL A 85 10.47 12.46 -2.90
N GLN A 86 11.03 11.67 -3.81
CA GLN A 86 10.62 10.28 -4.05
C GLN A 86 10.81 9.41 -2.79
N ARG A 87 11.98 9.52 -2.13
CA ARG A 87 12.27 8.85 -0.85
C ARG A 87 11.32 9.32 0.26
N GLY A 88 11.01 10.61 0.32
CA GLY A 88 10.05 11.17 1.27
C GLY A 88 8.64 10.60 1.07
N ALA A 89 8.17 10.50 -0.17
CA ALA A 89 6.87 9.92 -0.50
C ALA A 89 6.79 8.42 -0.12
N LEU A 90 7.87 7.66 -0.36
CA LEU A 90 7.94 6.26 0.05
C LEU A 90 7.86 6.12 1.58
N LYS A 91 8.62 6.93 2.31
CA LYS A 91 8.56 6.96 3.79
C LYS A 91 7.16 7.30 4.30
N LEU A 92 6.49 8.26 3.66
CA LEU A 92 5.12 8.64 4.00
C LEU A 92 4.11 7.51 3.76
N LEU A 93 4.22 6.79 2.63
CA LEU A 93 3.39 5.63 2.34
C LEU A 93 3.60 4.52 3.39
N HIS A 94 4.85 4.24 3.74
CA HIS A 94 5.19 3.26 4.76
C HIS A 94 4.59 3.64 6.12
N GLN A 95 4.81 4.87 6.59
CA GLN A 95 4.22 5.37 7.85
C GLN A 95 2.69 5.26 7.85
N THR A 96 2.04 5.65 6.75
CA THR A 96 0.58 5.52 6.59
C THR A 96 0.16 4.06 6.68
N SER A 97 0.87 3.16 6.00
CA SER A 97 0.58 1.72 6.00
C SER A 97 0.75 1.11 7.39
N VAL A 98 1.79 1.50 8.12
CA VAL A 98 2.02 1.10 9.52
C VAL A 98 0.83 1.54 10.38
N GLN A 99 0.51 2.84 10.41
CA GLN A 99 -0.57 3.38 11.23
C GLN A 99 -1.92 2.70 10.94
N ARG A 100 -2.27 2.53 9.66
CA ARG A 100 -3.54 1.94 9.25
C ARG A 100 -3.61 0.42 9.42
N SER A 101 -2.47 -0.26 9.48
CA SER A 101 -2.42 -1.72 9.75
C SER A 101 -2.72 -2.09 11.20
N TYR A 102 -2.51 -1.17 12.15
CA TYR A 102 -2.72 -1.38 13.59
C TYR A 102 -4.01 -0.76 14.12
N SER A 103 -4.63 0.17 13.39
CA SER A 103 -5.92 0.75 13.79
C SER A 103 -6.99 -0.34 13.83
N LYS A 104 -7.43 -0.69 15.06
CA LYS A 104 -8.55 -1.60 15.35
C LYS A 104 -9.87 -0.84 15.36
#